data_AF-A0A7X9KG08-F1
#
_entry.id   AF-A0A7X9KG08-F1
#
_cell.length_a   1.000
_cell.length_b   1.000
_cell.length_c   1.000
_cell.angle_alpha   90.00
_cell.angle_beta   90.00
_cell.angle_gamma   90.00
#
_symmetry.space_group_name_H-M   'P 1'
#
loop_
_entity.id
_entity.type
_entity.pdbx_description
1 polymer ?
#
loop_
_entity_poly.entity_id
_entity_poly.type
_entity_poly.pdbx_seq_one_letter_code
_entity_poly.pdbx_strand_id
1 'polypeptide(L)'
;MNESGLERRLIAAFADARTATEENADLFARVNRSLEDARARRRFRWRLAGWILTFVAANAVLALALSDFDNRRFIMPWWVIELITNIVLIALAIGLGPFIKRFGRSYAADVFRANPRTGK
;
A
#
# COMPACT_ATOMS: atom_id res chain seq x y z
N MET A 1 37.27 0.57 45.00
CA MET A 1 35.81 0.34 44.95
C MET A 1 35.61 -0.78 43.94
N ASN A 2 35.30 -2.00 44.38
CA ASN A 2 35.31 -3.19 43.52
C ASN A 2 34.12 -3.20 42.55
N GLU A 3 34.38 -3.42 41.25
CA GLU A 3 33.37 -3.49 40.17
C GLU A 3 32.22 -4.44 40.51
N SER A 4 32.53 -5.57 41.17
CA SER A 4 31.57 -6.58 41.59
C SER A 4 30.53 -6.09 42.62
N GLY A 5 30.84 -5.05 43.39
CA GLY A 5 29.92 -4.43 44.34
C GLY A 5 28.96 -3.43 43.68
N LEU A 6 29.46 -2.69 42.69
CA LEU A 6 28.64 -1.77 41.89
C LEU A 6 27.64 -2.53 41.03
N GLU A 7 28.09 -3.62 40.39
CA GLU A 7 27.26 -4.49 39.57
C GLU A 7 26.10 -5.10 40.37
N ARG A 8 26.35 -5.61 41.58
CA ARG A 8 25.28 -6.13 42.46
C ARG A 8 24.27 -5.06 42.84
N ARG A 9 24.73 -3.84 43.13
CA ARG A 9 23.84 -2.72 43.48
C ARG A 9 23.00 -2.28 42.28
N LEU A 10 23.56 -2.28 41.08
CA LEU A 10 22.83 -1.99 39.85
C LEU A 10 21.79 -3.07 39.57
N ILE A 11 22.17 -4.35 39.65
CA ILE A 11 21.24 -5.48 39.45
C ILE A 11 20.09 -5.42 40.46
N ALA A 12 20.38 -5.15 41.74
CA ALA A 12 19.36 -5.03 42.78
C ALA A 12 18.43 -3.83 42.52
N ALA A 13 18.98 -2.66 42.16
CA ALA A 13 18.19 -1.47 41.86
C ALA A 13 17.30 -1.65 40.61
N PHE A 14 17.80 -2.31 39.56
CA PHE A 14 17.01 -2.61 38.37
C PHE A 14 15.92 -3.66 38.64
N ALA A 15 16.20 -4.66 39.49
CA ALA A 15 15.20 -5.65 39.88
C ALA A 15 14.05 -5.00 40.67
N ASP A 16 14.38 -4.11 41.61
CA ASP A 16 13.42 -3.37 42.43
C ASP A 16 12.57 -2.39 41.61
N ALA A 17 13.20 -1.65 40.69
CA ALA A 17 12.49 -0.76 39.76
C ALA A 17 11.55 -1.54 38.83
N ARG A 18 11.93 -2.75 38.39
CA ARG A 18 11.09 -3.61 37.56
C ARG A 18 9.86 -4.12 38.32
N THR A 19 10.00 -4.46 39.59
CA THR A 19 8.85 -4.89 40.42
C THR A 19 7.94 -3.73 40.82
N ALA A 20 8.48 -2.51 40.89
CA ALA A 20 7.70 -1.30 41.15
C ALA A 20 6.94 -0.78 39.92
N THR A 21 7.23 -1.31 38.72
CA THR A 21 6.56 -0.93 37.49
C THR A 21 5.38 -1.88 37.23
N GLU A 22 4.16 -1.41 37.48
CA GLU A 22 2.95 -2.16 37.14
C GLU A 22 2.84 -2.28 35.61
N GLU A 23 2.67 -3.51 35.11
CA GLU A 23 2.57 -3.77 33.67
C GLU A 23 1.30 -3.09 33.13
N ASN A 24 1.45 -1.94 32.46
CA ASN A 24 0.31 -1.17 32.00
C ASN A 24 -0.33 -1.87 30.78
N ALA A 25 -1.37 -2.67 31.05
CA ALA A 25 -2.08 -3.48 30.05
C ALA A 25 -2.55 -2.67 28.84
N ASP A 26 -2.80 -1.36 29.01
CA ASP A 26 -3.20 -0.47 27.92
C ASP A 26 -2.05 -0.19 26.93
N LEU A 27 -0.80 -0.10 27.40
CA LEU A 27 0.36 0.06 26.52
C LEU A 27 0.56 -1.18 25.65
N PHE A 28 0.43 -2.37 26.23
CA PHE A 28 0.46 -3.63 25.48
C PHE A 28 -0.71 -3.72 24.49
N ALA A 29 -1.92 -3.36 24.90
CA ALA A 29 -3.10 -3.34 24.01
C ALA A 29 -2.95 -2.35 22.86
N ARG A 30 -2.31 -1.20 23.09
CA ARG A 30 -2.02 -0.18 22.06
C ARG A 30 -0.96 -0.66 21.07
N VAL A 31 0.12 -1.28 21.55
CA VAL A 31 1.16 -1.86 20.69
C VAL A 31 0.57 -2.98 19.84
N ASN A 32 -0.25 -3.85 20.42
CA ASN A 32 -0.85 -4.96 19.68
C ASN A 32 -1.78 -4.46 18.56
N ARG A 33 -2.63 -3.45 18.86
CA ARG A 33 -3.44 -2.76 17.84
C ARG A 33 -2.58 -2.15 16.73
N SER A 34 -1.46 -1.51 17.07
CA SER A 34 -0.55 -0.94 16.07
C SER A 34 0.11 -1.98 15.17
N LEU A 35 0.42 -3.17 15.71
CA LEU A 35 0.98 -4.29 14.96
C LEU A 35 -0.08 -4.94 14.06
N GLU A 36 -1.31 -5.07 14.54
CA GLU A 36 -2.44 -5.55 13.74
C GLU A 36 -2.72 -4.62 12.55
N ASP A 37 -2.76 -3.31 12.79
CA ASP A 37 -2.91 -2.31 11.72
C ASP A 37 -1.73 -2.33 10.73
N ALA A 38 -0.50 -2.54 11.21
CA ALA A 38 0.67 -2.67 10.36
C ALA A 38 0.59 -3.95 9.51
N ARG A 39 0.16 -5.07 10.09
CA ARG A 39 -0.05 -6.34 9.39
C ARG A 39 -1.18 -6.24 8.35
N ALA A 40 -2.29 -5.58 8.68
CA ALA A 40 -3.41 -5.36 7.78
C ALA A 40 -2.99 -4.54 6.55
N ARG A 41 -2.29 -3.42 6.77
CA ARG A 41 -1.71 -2.60 5.70
C ARG A 41 -0.73 -3.38 4.84
N ARG A 42 0.14 -4.18 5.46
CA ARG A 42 1.08 -5.05 4.75
C ARG A 42 0.34 -6.06 3.87
N ARG A 43 -0.64 -6.79 4.41
CA ARG A 43 -1.45 -7.77 3.65
C ARG A 43 -2.17 -7.11 2.47
N PHE A 44 -2.78 -5.94 2.68
CA PHE A 44 -3.44 -5.21 1.60
C PHE A 44 -2.44 -4.83 0.50
N ARG A 45 -1.28 -4.27 0.86
CA ARG A 45 -0.23 -3.90 -0.09
C ARG A 45 0.31 -5.11 -0.86
N TRP A 46 0.54 -6.25 -0.20
CA TRP A 46 0.98 -7.47 -0.87
C TRP A 46 -0.09 -8.05 -1.79
N ARG A 47 -1.37 -8.01 -1.40
CA ARG A 47 -2.47 -8.42 -2.29
C ARG A 47 -2.55 -7.53 -3.51
N LEU A 48 -2.48 -6.20 -3.32
CA LEU A 48 -2.48 -5.24 -4.43
C LEU A 48 -1.27 -5.44 -5.35
N ALA A 49 -0.07 -5.58 -4.78
CA ALA A 49 1.14 -5.86 -5.54
C ALA A 49 1.03 -7.19 -6.30
N GLY A 50 0.48 -8.23 -5.69
CA GLY A 50 0.20 -9.50 -6.34
C GLY A 50 -0.74 -9.35 -7.53
N TRP A 51 -1.84 -8.62 -7.38
CA TRP A 51 -2.76 -8.33 -8.49
C TRP A 51 -2.08 -7.57 -9.63
N ILE A 52 -1.30 -6.53 -9.31
CA ILE A 52 -0.55 -5.75 -10.30
C ILE A 52 0.45 -6.64 -11.03
N LEU A 53 1.22 -7.44 -10.29
CA LEU A 53 2.21 -8.35 -10.86
C LEU A 53 1.55 -9.37 -11.79
N THR A 54 0.46 -10.00 -11.36
CA THR A 54 -0.30 -10.95 -12.17
C THR A 54 -0.84 -10.29 -13.44
N PHE A 55 -1.36 -9.06 -13.34
CA PHE A 55 -1.86 -8.32 -14.50
C PHE A 55 -0.74 -8.00 -15.51
N VAL A 56 0.40 -7.52 -15.03
CA VAL A 56 1.57 -7.25 -15.88
C VAL A 56 2.09 -8.53 -16.53
N ALA A 57 2.21 -9.61 -15.76
CA ALA A 57 2.66 -10.90 -16.27
C ALA A 57 1.71 -11.46 -17.34
N ALA A 58 0.39 -11.35 -17.13
CA ALA A 58 -0.60 -11.79 -18.11
C ALA A 58 -0.48 -11.04 -19.44
N ASN A 59 -0.31 -9.71 -19.40
CA ASN A 59 -0.10 -8.90 -20.59
C ASN A 59 1.23 -9.23 -21.29
N ALA A 60 2.31 -9.46 -20.53
CA ALA A 60 3.60 -9.87 -21.09
C ALA A 60 3.51 -11.23 -21.79
N VAL A 61 2.86 -12.22 -21.16
CA VAL A 61 2.62 -13.54 -21.75
C VAL A 61 1.77 -13.42 -23.03
N LEU A 62 0.70 -12.62 -22.99
CA LEU A 62 -0.13 -12.36 -24.17
C LEU A 62 0.68 -11.72 -25.31
N ALA A 63 1.52 -10.74 -25.00
CA ALA A 63 2.40 -10.08 -25.95
C ALA A 63 3.35 -11.09 -26.62
N LEU A 64 3.98 -11.95 -25.82
CA LEU A 64 4.89 -12.98 -26.31
C LEU A 64 4.15 -14.03 -27.15
N ALA A 65 2.95 -14.45 -26.74
CA ALA A 65 2.17 -15.47 -27.44
C ALA A 65 1.65 -15.00 -28.81
N LEU A 66 1.40 -13.70 -28.97
CA LEU A 66 0.89 -13.10 -30.21
C LEU A 66 1.96 -12.48 -31.10
N SER A 67 3.20 -12.40 -30.62
CA SER A 67 4.32 -11.89 -31.40
C SER A 67 5.00 -13.00 -32.18
N ASP A 68 5.50 -12.66 -33.36
CA ASP A 68 6.23 -13.60 -34.19
C ASP A 68 7.73 -13.54 -33.85
N PHE A 69 8.37 -14.72 -33.87
CA PHE A 69 9.78 -14.90 -33.53
C PHE A 69 10.51 -15.49 -34.73
N ASP A 70 10.62 -14.73 -35.81
CA ASP A 70 11.39 -15.14 -36.98
C ASP A 70 12.85 -14.63 -36.91
N ASN A 71 13.81 -15.53 -37.15
CA ASN A 71 15.23 -15.26 -37.37
C ASN A 71 15.87 -14.17 -36.46
N ARG A 72 15.80 -14.38 -35.14
CA ARG A 72 16.37 -13.47 -34.10
C ARG A 72 15.78 -12.06 -34.07
N ARG A 73 14.68 -11.81 -34.78
CA ARG A 73 13.95 -10.54 -34.71
C ARG A 73 12.62 -10.76 -34.00
N PHE A 74 12.37 -9.91 -33.01
CA PHE A 74 11.08 -9.84 -32.36
C PHE A 74 10.18 -8.95 -33.21
N ILE A 75 9.21 -9.56 -33.91
CA ILE A 75 8.27 -8.83 -34.74
C ILE A 75 6.91 -8.89 -34.04
N MET A 76 6.55 -7.81 -33.37
CA MET A 76 5.22 -7.67 -32.79
C MET A 76 4.31 -6.98 -33.80
N PRO A 77 3.25 -7.65 -34.28
CA PRO A 77 2.25 -7.00 -35.11
C PRO A 77 1.63 -5.81 -34.37
N TRP A 78 1.43 -4.70 -35.07
CA TRP A 78 0.90 -3.46 -34.49
C TRP A 78 -0.40 -3.65 -33.69
N TRP A 79 -1.32 -4.49 -34.19
CA TRP A 79 -2.60 -4.78 -33.54
C TRP A 79 -2.43 -5.37 -32.13
N VAL A 80 -1.32 -6.07 -31.84
CA VAL A 80 -1.04 -6.62 -30.51
C VAL A 80 -0.77 -5.49 -29.51
N ILE A 81 -0.04 -4.46 -29.93
CA ILE A 81 0.22 -3.26 -29.11
C ILE A 81 -1.09 -2.53 -28.85
N GLU A 82 -1.92 -2.34 -29.87
CA GLU A 82 -3.24 -1.72 -29.70
C GLU A 82 -4.12 -2.50 -28.73
N LEU A 83 -4.15 -3.83 -28.84
CA LEU A 83 -4.91 -4.71 -27.95
C LEU A 83 -4.45 -4.56 -26.49
N ILE A 84 -3.15 -4.67 -26.23
CA ILE A 84 -2.59 -4.52 -24.86
C ILE A 84 -2.88 -3.13 -24.32
N THR A 85 -2.70 -2.09 -25.15
CA THR A 85 -2.98 -0.71 -24.77
C THR A 85 -4.45 -0.54 -24.38
N ASN A 86 -5.37 -1.11 -25.15
CA ASN A 86 -6.80 -1.07 -24.83
C ASN A 86 -7.12 -1.79 -23.51
N ILE A 87 -6.53 -2.97 -23.26
CA ILE A 87 -6.69 -3.68 -21.98
C ILE A 87 -6.24 -2.80 -20.80
N VAL A 88 -5.08 -2.16 -20.94
CA VAL A 88 -4.53 -1.26 -19.90
C VAL A 88 -5.43 -0.05 -19.69
N LEU A 89 -5.92 0.58 -20.77
CA LEU A 89 -6.83 1.72 -20.69
C LEU A 89 -8.16 1.36 -20.01
N ILE A 90 -8.73 0.20 -20.32
CA ILE A 90 -9.96 -0.28 -19.68
C ILE A 90 -9.71 -0.55 -18.19
N ALA A 91 -8.61 -1.23 -17.85
CA ALA A 91 -8.25 -1.49 -16.45
C ALA A 91 -8.07 -0.18 -15.66
N LEU A 92 -7.42 0.82 -16.26
CA LEU A 92 -7.29 2.15 -15.70
C LEU A 92 -8.65 2.82 -15.53
N ALA A 93 -9.51 2.81 -16.54
CA ALA A 93 -10.85 3.41 -16.47
C ALA A 93 -11.69 2.81 -15.33
N ILE A 94 -11.66 1.47 -15.19
CA ILE A 94 -12.36 0.76 -14.11
C ILE A 94 -11.75 1.10 -12.74
N GLY A 95 -10.42 1.07 -12.63
CA GLY A 95 -9.71 1.38 -11.38
C GLY A 95 -9.86 2.84 -10.94
N LEU A 96 -9.89 3.77 -11.89
CA LEU A 96 -10.04 5.21 -11.66
C LEU A 96 -11.50 5.62 -11.46
N GLY A 97 -12.49 4.84 -11.93
CA GLY A 97 -13.91 5.18 -11.79
C GLY A 97 -14.34 5.57 -10.36
N PRO A 98 -14.03 4.75 -9.33
CA PRO A 98 -14.29 5.11 -7.93
C PRO A 98 -13.53 6.36 -7.48
N PHE A 99 -12.32 6.58 -7.99
CA PHE A 99 -11.49 7.74 -7.68
C PHE A 99 -12.11 9.01 -8.27
N ILE A 100 -12.49 8.99 -9.55
CA ILE A 100 -13.20 10.09 -10.22
C ILE A 100 -14.50 10.42 -9.48
N LYS A 101 -15.27 9.42 -9.05
CA LYS A 101 -16.49 9.65 -8.25
C LYS A 101 -16.20 10.26 -6.88
N ARG A 102 -15.10 9.86 -6.23
CA ARG A 102 -14.69 10.37 -4.92
C ARG A 102 -14.17 11.81 -5.00
N PHE A 103 -13.27 12.10 -5.93
CA PHE A 103 -12.68 13.43 -6.12
C PHE A 103 -13.66 14.40 -6.79
N GLY A 104 -14.48 13.93 -7.72
CA GLY A 104 -15.53 14.74 -8.34
C GLY A 104 -16.54 15.25 -7.31
N ARG A 105 -16.85 14.47 -6.27
CA ARG A 105 -17.75 14.89 -5.18
C ARG A 105 -17.17 16.01 -4.32
N SER A 106 -15.90 15.89 -3.93
CA SER A 106 -15.22 16.94 -3.16
C SER A 106 -15.00 18.20 -4.00
N TYR A 107 -14.63 18.02 -5.27
CA TYR A 107 -14.41 19.14 -6.19
C TYR A 107 -15.72 19.89 -6.51
N ALA A 108 -16.82 19.17 -6.73
CA ALA A 108 -18.14 19.79 -6.89
C ALA A 108 -18.54 20.57 -5.63
N ALA A 109 -18.35 19.99 -4.44
CA ALA A 109 -18.65 20.68 -3.17
C ALA A 109 -17.84 21.98 -3.00
N ASP A 110 -16.58 21.99 -3.42
CA ASP A 110 -15.71 23.16 -3.34
C ASP A 110 -16.04 24.21 -4.42
N VAL A 111 -16.32 23.82 -5.67
CA VAL A 111 -16.74 24.76 -6.72
C VAL A 111 -18.07 25.45 -6.37
N PHE A 112 -19.03 24.72 -5.79
CA PHE A 112 -20.29 25.32 -5.35
C PHE A 112 -20.17 26.14 -4.07
N ARG A 113 -19.13 25.93 -3.25
CA ARG A 113 -18.82 26.81 -2.10
C ARG A 113 -18.07 28.07 -2.52
N ALA A 114 -17.20 27.96 -3.51
CA ALA A 114 -16.35 29.06 -3.99
C ALA A 114 -17.11 30.06 -4.87
N ASN A 115 -18.25 29.68 -5.44
CA ASN A 115 -19.07 30.58 -6.23
C ASN A 115 -20.16 31.22 -5.34
N PRO A 116 -20.04 32.50 -4.95
CA PRO A 116 -21.13 33.17 -4.25
C PRO A 116 -22.38 33.12 -5.13
N ARG A 117 -23.54 32.89 -4.53
CA ARG A 117 -24.83 33.03 -5.21
C ARG A 117 -24.92 34.45 -5.74
N THR A 118 -24.58 34.66 -7.01
CA THR A 118 -24.92 35.87 -7.76
C THR A 118 -26.40 35.79 -8.10
N GLY A 119 -27.22 35.92 -7.05
CA GLY A 119 -28.63 36.25 -7.19
C GLY A 119 -28.73 37.67 -7.72
N LYS A 120 -29.45 37.81 -8.83
CA LYS A 120 -30.29 38.99 -9.05
C LYS A 120 -31.64 38.72 -8.39
#